data_AF-J0C0W8-F1
#
_entry.id   AF-J0C0W8-F1
#
_cell.length_a   1.000
_cell.length_b   1.000
_cell.length_c   1.000
_cell.angle_alpha   90.00
_cell.angle_beta   90.00
_cell.angle_gamma   90.00
#
_symmetry.space_group_name_H-M   'P 1'
#
loop_
_entity.id
_entity.type
_entity.pdbx_description
1 polymer ?
#
loop_
_entity_poly.entity_id
_entity_poly.type
_entity_poly.pdbx_seq_one_letter_code
_entity_poly.pdbx_strand_id
1 'polypeptide(L)'
;MNKLSSDLSVNLEHGIELGINALSVILSKNPVTRPFALILQGLKPLLKDLLTLLPNIINSFFRNEEKECTKLENLIEVRVMPEIQHKLKKVLPGLFNEALQNSLKSLKDRCELEITHKKQEIALAQKEKEKHLNDLEVQKQALENKINALSDLEQQYLKD
;
A
#
# COMPACT_ATOMS: atom_id res chain seq x y z
N MET A 1 40.33 -20.16 -18.37
CA MET A 1 39.48 -18.95 -18.46
C MET A 1 37.99 -19.22 -18.25
N ASN A 2 37.40 -20.33 -18.73
CA ASN A 2 35.97 -20.62 -18.58
C ASN A 2 35.45 -20.75 -17.12
N LYS A 3 36.28 -21.24 -16.19
CA LYS A 3 35.88 -21.50 -14.80
C LYS A 3 35.69 -20.22 -13.97
N LEU A 4 36.42 -19.15 -14.28
CA LEU A 4 36.36 -17.86 -13.56
C LEU A 4 35.14 -17.03 -13.97
N SER A 5 34.77 -17.08 -15.26
CA SER A 5 33.58 -16.41 -15.78
C SER A 5 32.29 -17.07 -15.27
N SER A 6 32.27 -18.41 -15.15
CA SER A 6 31.13 -19.14 -14.57
C SER A 6 30.98 -18.89 -13.06
N ASP A 7 32.07 -18.90 -12.28
CA ASP A 7 32.01 -18.66 -10.83
C ASP A 7 31.58 -17.21 -10.49
N LEU A 8 32.03 -16.24 -11.29
CA LEU A 8 31.64 -14.84 -11.14
C LEU A 8 30.16 -14.63 -11.48
N SER A 9 29.67 -15.26 -12.56
CA SER A 9 28.26 -15.20 -12.98
C SER A 9 27.32 -15.80 -11.94
N VAL A 10 27.66 -16.95 -11.35
CA VAL A 10 26.84 -17.64 -10.35
C VAL A 10 26.80 -16.87 -9.02
N ASN A 11 27.94 -16.35 -8.56
CA ASN A 11 28.00 -15.54 -7.33
C ASN A 11 27.24 -14.20 -7.48
N LEU A 12 27.30 -13.58 -8.65
CA LEU A 12 26.61 -12.31 -8.90
C LEU A 12 25.09 -12.48 -8.99
N GLU A 13 24.60 -13.55 -9.63
CA GLU A 13 23.17 -13.88 -9.66
C GLU A 13 22.63 -14.12 -8.25
N HIS A 14 23.35 -14.92 -7.46
CA HIS A 14 22.94 -15.23 -6.09
C HIS A 14 22.95 -13.98 -5.18
N GLY A 15 23.96 -13.11 -5.31
CA GLY A 15 24.06 -11.87 -4.55
C GLY A 15 22.94 -10.87 -4.86
N ILE A 16 22.58 -10.72 -6.15
CA ILE A 16 21.47 -9.86 -6.57
C ILE A 16 20.14 -10.41 -6.08
N GLU A 17 19.93 -11.73 -6.16
CA GLU A 17 18.73 -12.38 -5.67
C GLU A 17 18.56 -12.19 -4.15
N LEU A 18 19.62 -12.36 -3.37
CA LEU A 18 19.63 -12.09 -1.93
C LEU A 18 19.36 -10.62 -1.62
N GLY A 19 19.99 -9.69 -2.36
CA GLY A 19 19.79 -8.25 -2.18
C GLY A 19 18.36 -7.81 -2.46
N ILE A 20 17.77 -8.26 -3.57
CA ILE A 20 16.37 -8.01 -3.92
C ILE A 20 15.43 -8.53 -2.82
N ASN A 21 15.64 -9.78 -2.39
CA ASN A 21 14.78 -10.39 -1.37
C ASN A 21 14.88 -9.64 -0.03
N ALA A 22 16.09 -9.27 0.40
CA ALA A 22 16.30 -8.50 1.62
C ALA A 22 15.62 -7.11 1.56
N LEU A 23 15.80 -6.39 0.44
CA LEU A 23 15.18 -5.09 0.23
C LEU A 23 13.65 -5.19 0.14
N SER A 24 13.11 -6.20 -0.54
CA SER A 24 11.66 -6.45 -0.58
C SER A 24 11.09 -6.69 0.82
N VAL A 25 11.78 -7.48 1.67
CA VAL A 25 11.36 -7.69 3.06
C VAL A 25 11.36 -6.37 3.83
N ILE A 26 12.42 -5.57 3.71
CA ILE A 26 12.51 -4.27 4.40
C ILE A 26 11.39 -3.32 3.96
N LEU A 27 11.19 -3.19 2.64
CA LEU A 27 10.16 -2.30 2.06
C LEU A 27 8.74 -2.77 2.37
N SER A 28 8.51 -4.07 2.52
CA SER A 28 7.18 -4.62 2.84
C SER A 28 6.71 -4.32 4.27
N LYS A 29 7.63 -3.96 5.18
CA LYS A 29 7.30 -3.67 6.59
C LYS A 29 6.55 -2.35 6.79
N ASN A 30 6.75 -1.37 5.92
CA ASN A 30 6.06 -0.08 6.01
C ASN A 30 4.96 0.00 4.94
N PRO A 31 3.70 0.33 5.31
CA PRO A 31 2.59 0.46 4.36
C PRO A 31 2.88 1.41 3.18
N VAL A 32 3.64 2.48 3.42
CA VAL A 32 4.01 3.48 2.40
C VAL A 32 4.97 2.89 1.39
N THR A 33 5.89 2.02 1.83
CA THR A 33 6.93 1.46 0.97
C THR A 33 6.57 0.09 0.37
N ARG A 34 5.50 -0.53 0.86
CA ARG A 34 5.01 -1.83 0.40
C ARG A 34 4.77 -1.92 -1.11
N PRO A 35 4.24 -0.89 -1.80
CA PRO A 35 4.11 -0.91 -3.26
C PRO A 35 5.45 -1.08 -3.98
N PHE A 36 6.53 -0.49 -3.46
CA PHE A 36 7.86 -0.62 -4.04
C PHE A 36 8.45 -2.02 -3.86
N ALA A 37 8.07 -2.74 -2.80
CA ALA A 37 8.46 -4.13 -2.63
C ALA A 37 7.93 -5.01 -3.78
N LEU A 38 6.69 -4.77 -4.22
CA LEU A 38 6.05 -5.49 -5.34
C LEU A 38 6.72 -5.15 -6.66
N ILE A 39 7.00 -3.86 -6.91
CA ILE A 39 7.72 -3.41 -8.11
C ILE A 39 9.11 -4.05 -8.15
N LEU A 40 9.84 -4.06 -7.03
CA LEU A 40 11.17 -4.65 -6.95
C LEU A 40 11.16 -6.17 -7.23
N GLN A 41 10.16 -6.89 -6.72
CA GLN A 41 9.99 -8.31 -7.03
C GLN A 41 9.65 -8.54 -8.51
N GLY A 42 8.79 -7.70 -9.08
CA GLY A 42 8.43 -7.76 -10.49
C GLY A 42 9.58 -7.45 -11.45
N LEU A 43 10.60 -6.72 -10.99
CA LEU A 43 11.83 -6.44 -11.74
C LEU A 43 12.87 -7.57 -11.67
N LYS A 44 12.69 -8.57 -10.81
CA LYS A 44 13.64 -9.69 -10.67
C LYS A 44 13.95 -10.41 -11.99
N PRO A 45 12.99 -10.73 -12.87
CA PRO A 45 13.28 -11.37 -14.16
C PRO A 45 14.13 -10.47 -15.07
N LEU A 46 13.88 -9.16 -15.07
CA LEU A 46 14.67 -8.20 -15.83
C LEU A 46 16.13 -8.16 -15.37
N LEU A 47 16.36 -8.21 -14.06
CA LEU A 47 17.71 -8.21 -13.49
C LEU A 47 18.46 -9.51 -13.81
N LYS A 48 17.75 -10.65 -13.85
CA LYS A 48 18.33 -11.92 -14.34
C LYS A 48 18.68 -11.87 -15.81
N ASP A 49 17.80 -11.35 -16.65
CA ASP A 49 18.08 -11.13 -18.07
C ASP A 49 19.33 -10.25 -18.26
N LEU A 50 19.46 -9.18 -17.46
CA LEU A 50 20.61 -8.29 -17.52
C LEU A 50 21.92 -9.00 -17.15
N LEU A 51 21.88 -9.91 -16.17
CA LEU A 51 23.03 -10.73 -15.78
C LEU A 51 23.52 -11.64 -16.90
N THR A 52 22.63 -12.13 -17.77
CA THR A 52 23.03 -12.95 -18.92
C THR A 52 23.79 -12.16 -19.99
N LEU A 53 23.67 -10.83 -20.02
CA LEU A 53 24.39 -9.96 -20.94
C LEU A 53 25.83 -9.66 -20.48
N LEU A 54 26.08 -9.69 -19.16
CA LEU A 54 27.38 -9.37 -18.55
C LEU A 54 28.55 -10.28 -19.00
N PRO A 55 28.43 -11.62 -19.06
CA PRO A 55 29.53 -12.50 -19.47
C PRO A 55 30.07 -12.20 -20.88
N ASN A 56 29.19 -11.88 -21.83
CA ASN A 56 29.56 -11.53 -23.21
C ASN A 56 30.33 -10.19 -23.28
N ILE A 57 30.03 -9.29 -22.35
CA ILE A 57 30.64 -7.97 -22.21
C ILE A 57 31.98 -8.06 -21.50
N ILE A 58 32.11 -8.91 -20.47
CA ILE A 58 33.36 -9.12 -19.72
C ILE A 58 34.42 -9.84 -20.59
N ASN A 59 34.01 -10.74 -21.47
CA ASN A 59 34.94 -11.53 -22.29
C ASN A 59 35.70 -10.69 -23.33
N SER A 60 35.21 -9.51 -23.72
CA SER A 60 35.89 -8.60 -24.65
C SER A 60 37.01 -7.76 -24.01
N PHE A 61 37.15 -7.77 -22.68
CA PHE A 61 38.12 -6.91 -21.98
C PHE A 61 39.58 -7.39 -22.04
N PHE A 62 39.84 -8.69 -22.07
CA PHE A 62 41.14 -9.23 -21.67
C PHE A 62 42.25 -9.22 -22.75
N ARG A 63 42.23 -8.32 -23.75
CA ARG A 63 43.27 -8.31 -24.81
C ARG A 63 43.86 -6.95 -25.23
N ASN A 64 43.24 -5.79 -24.97
CA ASN A 64 43.88 -4.48 -25.17
C ASN A 64 43.04 -3.34 -24.54
N GLU A 65 43.54 -2.67 -23.49
CA GLU A 65 42.69 -1.88 -22.57
C GLU A 65 41.95 -0.68 -23.22
N GLU A 66 42.60 0.13 -24.06
CA GLU A 66 42.03 1.42 -24.49
C GLU A 66 41.03 1.28 -25.66
N LYS A 67 41.41 0.56 -26.73
CA LYS A 67 40.53 0.33 -27.89
C LYS A 67 39.36 -0.61 -27.58
N GLU A 68 39.51 -1.52 -26.63
CA GLU A 68 38.42 -2.40 -26.20
C GLU A 68 37.47 -1.69 -25.23
N CYS A 69 37.94 -0.71 -24.43
CA CYS A 69 37.06 0.18 -23.66
C CYS A 69 36.14 1.00 -24.57
N THR A 70 36.64 1.57 -25.67
CA THR A 70 35.76 2.34 -26.59
C THR A 70 34.76 1.43 -27.31
N LYS A 71 35.16 0.20 -27.67
CA LYS A 71 34.24 -0.80 -28.26
C LYS A 71 33.18 -1.25 -27.25
N LEU A 72 33.55 -1.37 -25.99
CA LEU A 72 32.65 -1.69 -24.90
C LEU A 72 31.62 -0.60 -24.66
N GLU A 73 32.07 0.65 -24.53
CA GLU A 73 31.18 1.80 -24.36
C GLU A 73 30.15 1.84 -25.49
N ASN A 74 30.61 1.65 -26.74
CA ASN A 74 29.73 1.54 -27.90
C ASN A 74 28.76 0.34 -27.82
N LEU A 75 29.20 -0.84 -27.37
CA LEU A 75 28.31 -2.00 -27.18
C LEU A 75 27.26 -1.76 -26.10
N ILE A 76 27.64 -1.09 -25.00
CA ILE A 76 26.72 -0.71 -23.94
C ILE A 76 25.70 0.30 -24.47
N GLU A 77 26.16 1.34 -25.14
CA GLU A 77 25.32 2.43 -25.64
C GLU A 77 24.37 2.00 -26.76
N VAL A 78 24.84 1.19 -27.69
CA VAL A 78 24.07 0.81 -28.89
C VAL A 78 23.19 -0.41 -28.67
N ARG A 79 23.55 -1.31 -27.74
CA ARG A 79 22.83 -2.58 -27.54
C ARG A 79 22.22 -2.70 -26.15
N VAL A 80 23.03 -2.60 -25.11
CA VAL A 80 22.59 -2.90 -23.74
C VAL A 80 21.60 -1.85 -23.24
N MET A 81 21.92 -0.57 -23.41
CA MET A 81 21.08 0.55 -23.00
C MET A 81 19.71 0.53 -23.68
N PRO A 82 19.61 0.41 -25.02
CA PRO A 82 18.31 0.32 -25.71
C PRO A 82 17.51 -0.91 -25.30
N GLU A 83 18.15 -2.06 -25.09
CA GLU A 83 17.46 -3.29 -24.67
C GLU A 83 16.90 -3.16 -23.24
N ILE A 84 17.68 -2.60 -22.30
CA ILE A 84 17.21 -2.28 -20.95
C ILE A 84 16.03 -1.32 -21.01
N GLN A 85 16.15 -0.24 -21.78
CA GLN A 85 15.07 0.75 -21.93
C GLN A 85 13.80 0.11 -22.50
N HIS A 86 13.92 -0.74 -23.51
CA HIS A 86 12.79 -1.43 -24.11
C HIS A 86 12.10 -2.36 -23.11
N LYS A 87 12.87 -3.20 -22.39
CA LYS A 87 12.32 -4.12 -21.40
C LYS A 87 11.70 -3.38 -20.21
N LEU A 88 12.34 -2.32 -19.71
CA LEU A 88 11.79 -1.46 -18.65
C LEU A 88 10.49 -0.78 -19.08
N LYS A 89 10.45 -0.16 -20.26
CA LYS A 89 9.23 0.47 -20.79
C LYS A 89 8.07 -0.52 -20.92
N LYS A 90 8.35 -1.80 -21.17
CA LYS A 90 7.34 -2.85 -21.27
C LYS A 90 6.82 -3.31 -19.90
N VAL A 91 7.71 -3.47 -18.92
CA VAL A 91 7.39 -4.10 -17.63
C VAL A 91 6.93 -3.08 -16.58
N LEU A 92 7.54 -1.90 -16.52
CA LEU A 92 7.27 -0.91 -15.47
C LEU A 92 5.80 -0.45 -15.43
N PRO A 93 5.12 -0.10 -16.54
CA PRO A 93 3.75 0.37 -16.48
C PRO A 93 2.80 -0.66 -15.84
N GLY A 94 3.00 -1.95 -16.15
CA GLY A 94 2.21 -3.04 -15.56
C GLY A 94 2.42 -3.15 -14.05
N LEU A 95 3.68 -3.17 -13.59
CA LEU A 95 4.01 -3.27 -12.16
C LEU A 95 3.50 -2.07 -11.35
N PHE A 96 3.66 -0.85 -11.89
CA PHE A 96 3.14 0.35 -11.23
C PHE A 96 1.61 0.34 -11.19
N ASN A 97 0.94 -0.04 -12.29
CA ASN A 97 -0.51 -0.10 -12.32
C ASN A 97 -1.04 -1.14 -11.33
N GLU A 98 -0.45 -2.33 -11.28
CA GLU A 98 -0.84 -3.35 -10.30
C GLU A 98 -0.66 -2.87 -8.85
N ALA A 99 0.50 -2.28 -8.55
CA ALA A 99 0.77 -1.74 -7.21
C ALA A 99 -0.20 -0.61 -6.83
N LEU A 100 -0.54 0.26 -7.78
CA LEU A 100 -1.54 1.33 -7.59
C LEU A 100 -2.95 0.77 -7.39
N GLN A 101 -3.38 -0.18 -8.22
CA GLN A 101 -4.70 -0.81 -8.11
C GLN A 101 -4.88 -1.51 -6.76
N ASN A 102 -3.88 -2.27 -6.33
CA ASN A 102 -3.89 -2.93 -5.03
C ASN A 102 -3.94 -1.94 -3.87
N SER A 103 -3.19 -0.84 -3.97
CA SER A 103 -3.18 0.22 -2.96
C SER A 103 -4.53 0.95 -2.88
N LEU A 104 -5.11 1.31 -4.04
CA LEU A 104 -6.41 1.97 -4.13
C LEU A 104 -7.53 1.07 -3.61
N LYS A 105 -7.52 -0.22 -3.96
CA LYS A 105 -8.49 -1.19 -3.44
C LYS A 105 -8.41 -1.28 -1.91
N SER A 106 -7.22 -1.46 -1.36
CA SER A 106 -7.03 -1.51 0.10
C SER A 106 -7.45 -0.21 0.81
N LEU A 107 -7.22 0.95 0.19
CA LEU A 107 -7.69 2.23 0.72
C LEU A 107 -9.22 2.32 0.68
N LYS A 108 -9.85 1.93 -0.43
CA LYS A 108 -11.30 1.90 -0.61
C LYS A 108 -11.95 1.00 0.43
N ASP A 109 -11.48 -0.24 0.58
CA ASP A 109 -12.05 -1.22 1.50
C ASP A 109 -12.01 -0.71 2.96
N ARG A 110 -10.90 -0.07 3.36
CA ARG A 110 -10.78 0.56 4.69
C ARG A 110 -11.74 1.74 4.87
N CYS A 111 -11.88 2.59 3.86
CA CYS A 111 -12.79 3.73 3.90
C CYS A 111 -14.25 3.25 4.02
N GLU A 112 -14.65 2.25 3.25
CA GLU A 112 -16.00 1.66 3.31
C GLU A 112 -16.30 1.05 4.68
N LEU A 113 -15.31 0.36 5.27
CA LEU A 113 -15.42 -0.18 6.61
C LEU A 113 -15.60 0.92 7.68
N GLU A 114 -14.78 1.97 7.64
CA GLU A 114 -14.87 3.09 8.59
C GLU A 114 -16.20 3.86 8.45
N ILE A 115 -16.67 4.09 7.22
CA ILE A 115 -17.97 4.72 6.97
C ILE A 115 -19.10 3.87 7.56
N THR A 116 -19.06 2.56 7.36
CA THR A 116 -20.08 1.64 7.88
C THR A 116 -20.09 1.64 9.40
N HIS A 117 -18.92 1.57 10.03
CA HIS A 117 -18.77 1.63 11.48
C HIS A 117 -19.33 2.93 12.06
N LYS A 118 -18.95 4.09 11.48
CA LYS A 118 -19.46 5.40 11.93
C LYS A 118 -20.97 5.53 11.78
N LYS A 119 -21.55 4.98 10.70
CA LYS A 119 -23.01 4.94 10.54
C LYS A 119 -23.70 4.15 11.65
N GLN A 120 -23.13 3.01 12.06
CA GLN A 120 -23.65 2.21 13.15
C GLN A 120 -23.54 2.94 14.50
N GLU A 121 -22.40 3.57 14.78
CA GLU A 121 -22.21 4.39 15.99
C GLU A 121 -23.25 5.52 16.08
N ILE A 122 -23.49 6.24 14.97
CA ILE A 122 -24.50 7.29 14.91
C ILE A 122 -25.91 6.73 15.17
N ALA A 123 -26.26 5.60 14.56
CA ALA A 123 -27.58 4.98 14.75
C ALA A 123 -27.81 4.55 16.20
N LEU A 124 -26.78 3.99 16.86
CA LEU A 124 -26.85 3.63 18.27
C LEU A 124 -27.02 4.87 19.16
N ALA A 125 -26.22 5.91 18.94
CA ALA A 125 -26.32 7.17 19.68
C ALA A 125 -27.69 7.85 19.50
N GLN A 126 -28.25 7.82 18.28
CA GLN A 126 -29.60 8.33 18.00
C GLN A 126 -30.67 7.56 18.77
N LYS A 127 -30.59 6.22 18.77
CA LYS A 127 -31.53 5.37 19.50
C LYS A 127 -31.49 5.60 21.01
N GLU A 128 -30.29 5.77 21.57
CA GLU A 128 -30.11 6.10 22.99
C GLU A 128 -30.70 7.48 23.32
N LYS A 129 -30.45 8.49 22.48
CA LYS A 129 -31.03 9.82 22.62
C LYS A 129 -32.56 9.81 22.56
N GLU A 130 -33.15 9.04 21.65
CA GLU A 130 -34.60 8.88 21.52
C GLU A 130 -35.22 8.23 22.77
N LYS A 131 -34.56 7.21 23.31
CA LYS A 131 -34.98 6.61 24.59
C LYS A 131 -34.97 7.64 25.72
N HIS A 132 -33.88 8.40 25.85
CA HIS A 132 -33.80 9.44 26.88
C HIS A 132 -34.85 10.54 26.71
N LEU A 133 -35.17 10.92 25.47
CA LEU A 133 -36.23 11.88 25.17
C LEU A 133 -37.60 11.36 25.66
N ASN A 134 -37.92 10.10 25.35
CA ASN A 134 -39.18 9.49 25.77
C ASN A 134 -39.28 9.40 27.30
N ASP A 135 -38.20 9.02 27.98
CA ASP A 135 -38.15 8.98 29.44
C ASP A 135 -38.39 10.37 30.06
N LEU A 136 -37.83 11.42 29.46
CA LEU A 136 -38.05 12.81 29.89
C LEU A 136 -39.49 13.28 29.68
N GLU A 137 -40.12 12.93 28.55
CA GLU A 137 -41.53 13.32 28.30
C GLU A 137 -42.48 12.63 29.29
N VAL A 138 -42.22 11.36 29.64
CA VAL A 138 -42.98 10.65 30.69
C VAL A 138 -42.82 11.35 32.04
N GLN A 139 -41.61 11.76 32.41
CA GLN A 139 -41.37 12.48 33.65
C GLN A 139 -42.06 13.84 33.68
N LYS A 140 -42.02 14.57 32.56
CA LYS A 140 -42.70 15.86 32.40
C LYS A 140 -44.21 15.72 32.59
N GLN A 141 -44.85 14.75 31.93
CA GLN A 141 -46.28 14.51 32.09
C GLN A 141 -46.66 14.16 33.53
N ALA A 142 -45.84 13.36 34.21
CA ALA A 142 -46.06 13.02 35.62
C ALA A 142 -45.99 14.25 36.54
N LEU A 143 -45.10 15.21 36.24
CA LEU A 143 -45.00 16.47 36.97
C LEU A 143 -46.19 17.39 36.69
N GLU A 144 -46.59 17.54 35.42
CA GLU A 144 -47.78 18.33 35.05
C GLU A 144 -49.05 17.80 35.75
N ASN A 145 -49.24 16.49 35.78
CA ASN A 145 -50.37 15.88 36.50
C ASN A 145 -50.35 16.19 38.00
N LYS A 146 -49.17 16.22 38.63
CA LYS A 146 -49.02 16.59 40.05
C LYS A 146 -49.31 18.06 40.29
N ILE A 147 -48.88 18.95 39.40
CA ILE A 147 -49.17 20.39 39.47
C ILE A 147 -50.69 20.61 39.41
N ASN A 148 -51.36 20.00 38.44
CA ASN A 148 -52.81 20.12 38.30
C ASN A 148 -53.55 19.63 39.56
N ALA A 149 -53.17 18.47 40.10
CA ALA A 149 -53.78 17.94 41.33
C ALA A 149 -53.58 18.88 42.55
N LEU A 150 -52.41 19.52 42.67
CA LEU A 150 -52.16 20.50 43.73
C LEU A 150 -53.01 21.76 43.54
N SER A 151 -53.14 22.27 42.31
CA SER A 151 -54.01 23.41 42.01
C SER A 151 -55.48 23.13 42.28
N ASP A 152 -55.97 21.92 41.96
CA ASP A 152 -57.34 21.51 42.28
C ASP A 152 -57.58 21.47 43.79
N LEU A 153 -56.61 20.95 44.55
CA LEU A 153 -56.66 20.89 46.02
C LEU A 153 -56.69 22.30 46.64
N GLU A 154 -55.86 23.21 46.13
CA GLU A 154 -55.82 24.61 46.56
C GLU A 154 -57.15 25.32 46.29
N GLN A 155 -57.76 25.09 45.12
CA GLN A 155 -59.08 25.64 44.81
C GLN A 155 -60.21 25.07 45.67
N GLN A 156 -60.12 23.81 46.09
CA GLN A 156 -61.05 23.22 47.06
C GLN A 156 -60.92 23.94 48.41
N TYR A 157 -59.69 24.09 48.92
CA TYR A 157 -59.43 24.75 50.20
C TYR A 157 -59.84 26.23 50.25
N LEU A 158 -59.85 26.94 49.13
CA LEU A 158 -60.26 28.34 49.04
C LEU A 158 -61.78 28.55 48.95
N LYS A 159 -62.56 27.49 48.74
CA LYS A 159 -64.03 27.54 48.63
C LYS A 159 -64.77 27.13 49.92
N ASP A 160 -64.07 26.48 50.84
CA ASP A 160 -64.52 26.16 52.20
C ASP A 160 -64.15 27.28 53.20
#